data_AF-A0AA95DAT1-F1
#
_entry.id   AF-A0AA95DAT1-F1
#
_cell.length_a   1.000
_cell.length_b   1.000
_cell.length_c   1.000
_cell.angle_alpha   90.00
_cell.angle_beta   90.00
_cell.angle_gamma   90.00
#
_symmetry.space_group_name_H-M   'P 1'
#
loop_
_entity.id
_entity.type
_entity.pdbx_description
1 polymer ?
#
loop_
_entity_poly.entity_id
_entity_poly.type
_entity_poly.pdbx_seq_one_letter_code
_entity_poly.pdbx_strand_id
1 'polypeptide(L)' 'MPDHVHMLVSIPSRLSVSSFMGYLKGKSALMMFDKHANLKYKFGNRHFWAEGYYVSTVGLNKATIKKYSQD' A
#
# COMPACT_ATOMS: atom_id res chain seq x y z
N MET A 1 -0.97 15.76 8.73
CA MET A 1 -2.27 16.11 8.12
C MET A 1 -3.04 14.83 7.86
N PRO A 2 -4.38 14.82 7.92
CA PRO A 2 -5.22 13.64 7.71
C PRO A 2 -5.48 13.37 6.22
N ASP A 3 -4.43 13.45 5.39
CA ASP A 3 -4.47 13.32 3.93
C ASP A 3 -3.74 12.08 3.40
N HIS A 4 -3.16 11.28 4.31
CA HIS A 4 -2.43 10.07 3.98
C HIS A 4 -2.65 8.98 5.05
N VAL A 5 -2.31 7.75 4.70
CA VAL A 5 -2.43 6.58 5.57
C VAL A 5 -1.06 5.91 5.70
N HIS A 6 -0.65 5.61 6.93
CA HIS A 6 0.49 4.76 7.25
C HIS A 6 0.01 3.37 7.63
N MET A 7 0.61 2.32 7.06
CA MET A 7 0.27 0.93 7.38
C MET A 7 1.54 0.11 7.58
N LEU A 8 1.53 -0.74 8.60
CA LEU A 8 2.50 -1.82 8.77
C LEU A 8 1.88 -3.12 8.26
N VAL A 9 2.47 -3.70 7.21
CA VAL A 9 1.91 -4.89 6.54
C VAL A 9 2.99 -5.95 6.36
N SER A 10 2.59 -7.23 6.51
CA SER A 10 3.42 -8.37 6.14
C SER A 10 3.01 -8.83 4.74
N ILE A 11 3.94 -8.73 3.78
CA ILE A 11 3.71 -9.14 2.39
C ILE A 11 4.53 -10.40 2.11
N PRO A 12 3.90 -11.50 1.67
CA PRO A 12 4.63 -12.69 1.23
C PRO A 12 5.65 -12.36 0.15
N SER A 13 6.87 -12.91 0.23
CA SER A 13 7.97 -12.61 -0.71
C SER A 13 7.68 -12.96 -2.18
N ARG A 14 6.72 -13.85 -2.43
CA ARG A 14 6.23 -14.20 -3.78
C ARG A 14 5.39 -13.11 -4.43
N LEU A 15 4.88 -12.16 -3.63
CA LEU A 15 4.10 -11.02 -4.11
C LEU A 15 4.99 -9.78 -4.16
N SER A 16 5.01 -9.11 -5.30
CA SER A 16 5.69 -7.83 -5.40
C SER A 16 4.94 -6.77 -4.59
N VAL A 17 5.69 -5.86 -3.97
CA VAL A 17 5.14 -4.72 -3.24
C VAL A 17 4.26 -3.86 -4.15
N SER A 18 4.65 -3.68 -5.41
CA SER A 18 3.89 -2.88 -6.38
C SER A 18 2.54 -3.50 -6.73
N SER A 19 2.48 -4.82 -6.94
CA SER A 19 1.21 -5.52 -7.18
C SER A 19 0.29 -5.44 -5.96
N PHE A 20 0.84 -5.63 -4.75
CA PHE A 20 0.07 -5.49 -3.51
C PHE A 20 -0.49 -4.07 -3.35
N MET A 21 0.33 -3.04 -3.54
CA MET A 21 -0.09 -1.64 -3.43
C MET A 21 -1.09 -1.23 -4.51
N GLY A 22 -0.93 -1.72 -5.74
CA GLY A 22 -1.88 -1.50 -6.83
C GLY A 22 -3.26 -2.06 -6.49
N TYR A 23 -3.32 -3.30 -5.99
CA TYR A 23 -4.57 -3.91 -5.54
C TYR A 23 -5.18 -3.13 -4.36
N LEU A 24 -4.38 -2.84 -3.33
CA LEU A 24 -4.85 -2.18 -2.12
C LEU A 24 -5.42 -0.79 -2.40
N LYS A 25 -4.69 0.05 -3.14
CA LYS A 25 -5.14 1.40 -3.52
C LYS A 25 -6.36 1.35 -4.44
N GLY A 26 -6.38 0.44 -5.41
CA GLY A 26 -7.51 0.28 -6.33
C GLY A 26 -8.79 -0.17 -5.65
N LYS A 27 -8.74 -1.25 -4.85
CA LYS A 27 -9.92 -1.80 -4.17
C LYS A 27 -10.45 -0.87 -3.10
N SER A 28 -9.57 -0.24 -2.31
CA SER A 28 -10.00 0.73 -1.31
C SER A 28 -10.63 1.98 -1.93
N ALA A 29 -10.11 2.49 -3.05
CA ALA A 29 -10.74 3.61 -3.77
C ALA A 29 -12.17 3.27 -4.22
N LEU A 30 -12.38 2.07 -4.80
CA LEU A 30 -13.71 1.59 -5.18
C LEU A 30 -14.65 1.53 -3.98
N MET A 31 -14.21 0.90 -2.88
CA MET A 31 -15.01 0.79 -1.65
C MET A 31 -15.35 2.16 -1.06
N MET A 32 -14.43 3.13 -1.15
CA MET A 32 -14.63 4.48 -0.64
C MET A 32 -15.69 5.23 -1.43
N PHE A 33 -15.65 5.17 -2.77
CA PHE A 33 -16.67 5.81 -3.62
C PHE A 33 -18.04 5.11 -3.55
N ASP A 34 -18.06 3.82 -3.23
CA ASP A 34 -19.30 3.08 -3.03
C ASP A 34 -19.98 3.49 -1.71
N LYS A 35 -19.22 3.54 -0.62
CA LYS A 35 -19.73 3.91 0.72
C LYS A 35 -20.02 5.40 0.87
N HIS A 36 -19.27 6.27 0.18
CA HIS A 36 -19.36 7.72 0.33
C HIS A 36 -19.65 8.37 -1.03
N ALA A 37 -20.90 8.32 -1.45
CA ALA A 37 -21.34 8.82 -2.77
C ALA A 37 -21.00 10.30 -3.00
N ASN A 38 -20.97 11.11 -1.94
CA ASN A 38 -20.59 12.53 -2.00
C ASN A 38 -19.14 12.75 -2.46
N LEU A 39 -18.24 11.79 -2.23
CA LEU A 39 -16.85 11.90 -2.67
C LEU A 39 -16.72 11.86 -4.20
N LYS A 40 -17.69 11.28 -4.93
CA LYS A 40 -17.69 11.30 -6.40
C LYS A 40 -17.77 12.73 -6.95
N TYR A 41 -18.47 13.63 -6.26
CA TYR A 41 -18.55 15.04 -6.64
C TYR A 41 -17.27 15.82 -6.29
N LYS A 42 -16.64 15.48 -5.16
CA LYS A 42 -15.38 16.10 -4.73
C LYS A 42 -14.18 15.67 -5.58
N PHE A 43 -14.16 14.41 -5.98
CA PHE A 43 -13.11 13.80 -6.77
C PHE A 43 -13.68 13.38 -8.13
N GLY A 44 -14.08 14.35 -8.97
CA GLY A 44 -14.79 14.11 -10.23
C GLY A 44 -14.22 12.97 -11.09
N ASN A 45 -12.89 12.94 -11.26
CA ASN A 45 -12.18 11.91 -12.03
C ASN A 45 -11.98 10.57 -11.27
N ARG A 46 -12.60 10.43 -10.09
CA ARG A 46 -12.53 9.27 -9.20
C ARG A 46 -11.11 8.85 -8.79
N HIS A 47 -10.17 9.81 -8.75
CA HIS A 47 -8.86 9.61 -8.14
C HIS A 47 -8.96 9.87 -6.64
N PHE A 48 -8.94 8.80 -5.84
CA PHE A 48 -8.96 8.91 -4.38
C PHE A 48 -7.55 9.01 -3.78
N TRP A 49 -6.61 8.22 -4.31
CA TRP A 49 -5.22 8.20 -3.88
C TRP A 49 -4.33 8.99 -4.83
N ALA A 50 -3.22 9.52 -4.31
CA ALA A 50 -2.11 9.98 -5.14
C ALA A 50 -1.55 8.81 -5.98
N GLU A 51 -0.91 9.09 -7.11
CA GLU A 51 -0.33 8.06 -7.98
C GLU A 51 0.77 7.25 -7.28
N GLY A 52 1.67 7.97 -6.58
CA GLY A 52 2.78 7.38 -5.84
C GLY A 52 2.39 6.71 -4.52
N TYR A 53 3.33 5.97 -3.95
CA TYR A 53 3.31 5.48 -2.57
C TYR A 53 4.75 5.40 -2.05
N TYR A 54 4.92 5.52 -0.74
CA TYR A 54 6.20 5.31 -0.07
C TYR A 54 6.21 3.95 0.62
N VAL A 55 7.36 3.26 0.57
CA VAL A 55 7.56 1.99 1.28
C VAL A 55 8.95 1.98 1.90
N SER A 56 9.03 1.47 3.14
CA SER A 56 10.27 1.18 3.82
C SER A 56 10.21 -0.22 4.41
N THR A 57 11.25 -1.02 4.21
CA THR A 57 11.33 -2.37 4.77
C THR A 57 11.71 -2.29 6.24
N VAL A 58 10.91 -2.96 7.07
CA VAL A 58 11.15 -3.05 8.52
C VAL A 58 11.64 -4.45 8.86
N GLY A 59 12.63 -4.57 9.74
CA GLY A 59 13.06 -5.87 10.28
C GLY A 59 14.21 -6.57 9.55
N LEU A 60 14.92 -5.90 8.64
CA LEU A 60 16.15 -6.45 8.06
C LEU A 60 17.28 -6.46 9.11
N ASN A 61 17.53 -7.63 9.72
CA ASN A 61 18.72 -7.86 10.53
C ASN A 61 19.83 -8.46 9.67
N LYS A 62 20.92 -7.70 9.47
CA LYS A 62 22.10 -8.13 8.69
C LYS A 62 22.66 -9.48 9.16
N ALA A 63 22.62 -9.75 10.48
CA ALA A 63 23.11 -11.01 11.04
C ALA A 63 22.23 -12.20 10.61
N THR A 64 20.90 -12.05 10.64
CA THR A 64 19.95 -13.10 10.23
C THR A 64 20.07 -13.43 8.75
N ILE A 65 20.22 -12.40 7.90
CA ILE A 65 20.41 -12.57 6.46
C ILE A 65 21.71 -13.33 6.18
N LYS A 66 22.82 -12.94 6.84
CA LYS A 66 24.11 -13.62 6.67
C LYS A 66 24.02 -15.10 7.05
N LYS A 67 23.34 -15.44 8.14
CA LYS A 67 23.14 -16.84 8.55
C LYS A 67 22.42 -17.65 7.47
N TYR A 68 21.36 -17.10 6.88
CA TYR A 68 20.58 -17.77 5.83
C TYR A 68 21.32 -17.91 4.48
N SER A 69 22.39 -17.13 4.24
CA SER A 69 23.17 -17.17 2.99
C SER A 69 24.46 -17.99 3.05
N GLN A 70 24.88 -18.41 4.24
CA GLN A 70 26.09 -19.22 4.44
C GLN A 70 25.79 -20.72 4.62
N ASP A 71 24.51 -21.08 4.76
CA ASP A 71 23.97 -22.43 4.67
C ASP A 71 23.50 -22.72 3.23
#